data_AF-A0A6L4B861-F1
#
_entry.id   AF-A0A6L4B861-F1
#
_cell.length_a   1.000
_cell.length_b   1.000
_cell.length_c   1.000
_cell.angle_alpha   90.00
_cell.angle_beta   90.00
_cell.angle_gamma   90.00
#
_symmetry.space_group_name_H-M   'P 1'
#
loop_
_entity.id
_entity.type
_entity.pdbx_description
1 polymer ?
#
loop_
_entity_poly.entity_id
_entity_poly.type
_entity_poly.pdbx_seq_one_letter_code
_entity_poly.pdbx_strand_id
1 'polypeptide(L)'
;MAIRIPPPKTPQDDTLLTTARAAADEWYQQLPPSPGPKWHVWLNLPEVQLWEAVALTCGIEPEYHLGDANREFADRMRIAIGNGLGKGDRPHCTMVTLKDVARLARRCDWTLPPEFPGANPLEHAQDPMPPNWDRWLHVPSIELGNAIALSLDIDPQCLSSGRHLIPDDFKTRLVVAIEHLRPGGVLSDFSGEARENSIVVTLQAVARLANFCRWALPPEFPKPEPVLTRVDTESAPGRVAMEASSETPEQEMAPVQKGRQRHDDIQIEIDDVIAELKKRDEKPTPAKVMALLKERAGRANSCISEAFNGGVLWIRGNNGNPERMTYSMLKSRMYR
;
A
#
# COMPACT_ATOMS: atom_id res chain seq x y z
N MET A 1 68.31 7.05 14.16
CA MET A 1 68.58 7.30 12.72
C MET A 1 67.31 7.84 12.09
N ALA A 2 67.32 9.09 11.61
CA ALA A 2 66.15 9.69 10.95
C ALA A 2 66.21 9.41 9.44
N ILE A 3 65.18 8.76 8.90
CA ILE A 3 65.06 8.48 7.47
C ILE A 3 64.57 9.76 6.79
N ARG A 4 65.44 10.39 5.99
CA ARG A 4 65.03 11.49 5.10
C ARG A 4 64.26 10.90 3.93
N ILE A 5 62.95 11.11 3.90
CA ILE A 5 62.12 10.80 2.74
C ILE A 5 62.31 11.95 1.73
N PRO A 6 62.74 11.67 0.48
CA PRO A 6 62.85 12.70 -0.54
C PRO A 6 61.46 13.26 -0.88
N PRO A 7 61.36 14.57 -1.23
CA PRO A 7 60.09 15.17 -1.59
C PRO A 7 59.48 14.46 -2.81
N PRO A 8 58.13 14.34 -2.86
CA PRO A 8 57.46 13.70 -3.97
C PRO A 8 57.77 14.47 -5.27
N LYS A 9 58.23 13.74 -6.29
CA LYS A 9 58.51 14.31 -7.61
C LYS A 9 57.19 14.83 -8.19
N THR A 10 57.13 16.11 -8.54
CA THR A 10 56.05 16.67 -9.36
C THR A 10 56.00 15.91 -10.69
N PRO A 11 54.82 15.39 -11.09
CA PRO A 11 54.71 14.69 -12.37
C PRO A 11 55.08 15.65 -13.50
N GLN A 12 56.00 15.22 -14.37
CA GLN A 12 56.31 15.93 -15.60
C GLN A 12 55.13 15.76 -16.56
N ASP A 13 54.75 16.84 -17.23
CA ASP A 13 53.86 16.83 -18.40
C ASP A 13 54.42 15.80 -19.40
N ASP A 14 53.54 14.91 -19.89
CA ASP A 14 53.81 13.70 -20.70
C ASP A 14 53.89 12.35 -19.95
N THR A 15 53.39 12.27 -18.72
CA THR A 15 53.13 10.96 -18.10
C THR A 15 51.74 10.43 -18.46
N LEU A 16 51.56 9.11 -18.58
CA LEU A 16 50.27 8.45 -18.89
C LEU A 16 49.09 8.93 -18.02
N LEU A 17 49.38 9.47 -16.83
CA LEU A 17 48.41 10.06 -15.91
C LEU A 17 47.89 11.44 -16.35
N THR A 18 48.71 12.29 -17.00
CA THR A 18 48.22 13.55 -17.59
C THR A 18 47.39 13.26 -18.84
N THR A 19 47.72 12.21 -19.61
CA THR A 19 46.92 11.76 -20.75
C THR A 19 45.57 11.16 -20.31
N ALA A 20 45.53 10.40 -19.22
CA ALA A 20 44.28 9.87 -18.66
C ALA A 20 43.39 10.97 -18.08
N ARG A 21 43.99 12.01 -17.49
CA ARG A 21 43.25 13.17 -16.98
C ARG A 21 42.75 14.07 -18.11
N ALA A 22 43.56 14.30 -19.15
CA ALA A 22 43.12 14.98 -20.35
C ALA A 22 42.02 14.19 -21.09
N ALA A 23 42.13 12.86 -21.18
CA ALA A 23 41.08 12.01 -21.75
C ALA A 23 39.81 12.02 -20.87
N ALA A 24 39.95 12.03 -19.54
CA ALA A 24 38.81 12.21 -18.65
C ALA A 24 38.16 13.59 -18.85
N ASP A 25 38.94 14.67 -18.89
CA ASP A 25 38.43 16.04 -19.09
C ASP A 25 37.82 16.20 -20.50
N GLU A 26 38.32 15.48 -21.51
CA GLU A 26 37.77 15.42 -22.86
C GLU A 26 36.47 14.58 -22.92
N TRP A 27 36.38 13.49 -22.14
CA TRP A 27 35.17 12.67 -22.00
C TRP A 27 34.08 13.34 -21.15
N TYR A 28 34.47 14.22 -20.22
CA TYR A 28 33.59 15.00 -19.37
C TYR A 28 33.41 16.44 -19.88
N GLN A 29 33.73 16.72 -21.15
CA GLN A 29 33.25 17.95 -21.77
C GLN A 29 31.73 17.99 -21.62
N GLN A 30 31.22 19.12 -21.11
CA GLN A 30 29.79 19.37 -21.12
C GLN A 30 29.33 19.18 -22.56
N LEU A 31 28.53 18.13 -22.79
CA LEU A 31 27.95 17.87 -24.09
C LEU A 31 27.32 19.19 -24.57
N PRO A 32 27.51 19.55 -25.86
CA PRO A 32 26.85 20.73 -26.40
C PRO A 32 25.36 20.63 -26.03
N PRO A 33 24.71 21.75 -25.68
CA PRO A 33 23.31 21.73 -25.25
C PRO A 33 22.52 20.92 -26.26
N SER A 34 22.10 19.73 -25.83
CA SER A 34 21.44 18.80 -26.74
C SER A 34 20.23 19.52 -27.31
N PRO A 35 19.97 19.40 -28.63
CA PRO A 35 18.66 19.79 -29.12
C PRO A 35 17.63 19.07 -28.25
N GLY A 36 16.68 19.82 -27.68
CA GLY A 36 15.61 19.25 -26.88
C GLY A 36 14.80 18.23 -27.68
N PRO A 37 13.82 17.57 -27.05
CA PRO A 37 13.15 16.46 -27.69
C PRO A 37 12.46 16.84 -29.00
N LYS A 38 12.47 15.95 -29.98
CA LYS A 38 11.72 16.13 -31.24
C LYS A 38 10.23 15.87 -30.99
N TRP A 39 9.56 16.79 -30.27
CA TRP A 39 8.19 16.60 -29.76
C TRP A 39 7.17 16.14 -30.81
N HIS A 40 7.25 16.66 -32.03
CA HIS A 40 6.36 16.24 -33.12
C HIS A 40 6.43 14.74 -33.45
N VAL A 41 7.56 14.07 -33.18
CA VAL A 41 7.67 12.60 -33.32
C VAL A 41 6.96 11.92 -32.17
N TRP A 42 7.31 12.29 -30.94
CA TRP A 42 6.85 11.64 -29.72
C TRP A 42 5.36 11.81 -29.45
N LEU A 43 4.79 12.97 -29.80
CA LEU A 43 3.36 13.26 -29.62
C LEU A 43 2.45 12.43 -30.53
N ASN A 44 2.98 11.88 -31.63
CA ASN A 44 2.23 11.07 -32.58
C ASN A 44 2.28 9.57 -32.26
N LEU A 45 3.07 9.14 -31.28
CA LEU A 45 3.14 7.75 -30.86
C LEU A 45 2.02 7.43 -29.86
N PRO A 46 1.27 6.32 -30.05
CA PRO A 46 0.21 5.94 -29.12
C PRO A 46 0.76 5.53 -27.75
N GLU A 47 1.90 4.85 -27.75
CA GLU A 47 2.61 4.38 -26.56
C GLU A 47 4.12 4.45 -26.81
N VAL A 48 4.89 4.62 -25.74
CA VAL A 48 6.35 4.64 -25.72
C VAL A 48 6.83 3.78 -24.56
N GLN A 49 8.10 3.37 -24.54
CA GLN A 49 8.65 2.69 -23.38
C GLN A 49 8.72 3.66 -22.20
N LEU A 50 8.54 3.14 -20.99
CA LEU A 50 8.52 3.96 -19.78
C LEU A 50 9.77 4.83 -19.62
N TRP A 51 10.95 4.29 -19.92
CA TRP A 51 12.18 5.08 -19.85
C TRP A 51 12.19 6.23 -20.86
N GLU A 52 11.63 6.05 -22.06
CA GLU A 52 11.51 7.12 -23.08
C GLU A 52 10.56 8.21 -22.56
N ALA A 53 9.40 7.83 -22.04
CA ALA A 53 8.45 8.78 -21.47
C ALA A 53 9.07 9.57 -20.30
N VAL A 54 9.79 8.92 -19.39
CA VAL A 54 10.44 9.60 -18.26
C VAL A 54 11.56 10.53 -18.74
N ALA A 55 12.35 10.13 -19.74
CA ALA A 55 13.37 10.99 -20.35
C ALA A 55 12.75 12.27 -20.94
N LEU A 56 11.62 12.13 -21.65
CA LEU A 56 10.86 13.26 -22.17
C LEU A 56 10.37 14.19 -21.06
N THR A 57 9.97 13.67 -19.89
CA THR A 57 9.59 14.54 -18.76
C THR A 57 10.75 15.39 -18.23
N CYS A 58 12.00 14.96 -18.45
CA CYS A 58 13.21 15.71 -18.10
C CYS A 58 13.68 16.64 -19.23
N GLY A 59 12.93 16.72 -20.35
CA GLY A 59 13.35 17.48 -21.53
C GLY A 59 14.55 16.85 -22.25
N ILE A 60 14.71 15.53 -22.16
CA ILE A 60 15.83 14.79 -22.76
C ILE A 60 15.34 14.00 -23.95
N GLU A 61 16.02 14.11 -25.10
CA GLU A 61 15.73 13.30 -26.28
C GLU A 61 16.11 11.83 -26.00
N PRO A 62 15.18 10.87 -26.15
CA PRO A 62 15.43 9.44 -25.98
C PRO A 62 16.29 8.80 -27.09
N GLU A 63 17.46 9.36 -27.39
CA GLU A 63 18.42 8.80 -28.37
C GLU A 63 19.51 7.95 -27.70
N TYR A 64 19.70 8.10 -26.38
CA TYR A 64 20.75 7.43 -25.62
C TYR A 64 20.18 6.73 -24.39
N HIS A 65 20.74 5.57 -24.03
CA HIS A 65 20.52 5.02 -22.70
C HIS A 65 21.15 5.98 -21.68
N LEU A 66 20.30 6.85 -21.13
CA LEU A 66 20.59 7.69 -19.99
C LEU A 66 20.79 6.73 -18.80
N GLY A 67 22.01 6.22 -18.65
CA GLY A 67 22.43 5.56 -17.43
C GLY A 67 22.43 6.55 -16.24
N ASP A 68 23.22 6.25 -15.22
CA ASP A 68 23.30 7.00 -13.95
C ASP A 68 23.71 8.49 -14.07
N ALA A 69 23.92 9.01 -15.29
CA ALA A 69 24.41 10.37 -15.54
C ALA A 69 23.39 11.48 -15.23
N ASN A 70 22.07 11.19 -15.24
CA ASN A 70 21.05 12.17 -14.89
C ASN A 70 20.27 11.73 -13.64
N ARG A 71 20.54 12.41 -12.53
CA ARG A 71 19.91 12.13 -11.22
C ARG A 71 18.40 12.34 -11.25
N GLU A 72 17.92 13.38 -11.94
CA GLU A 72 16.49 13.67 -12.04
C GLU A 72 15.76 12.56 -12.79
N PHE A 73 16.32 12.10 -13.92
CA PHE A 73 15.81 10.95 -14.65
C PHE A 73 15.75 9.69 -13.77
N ALA A 74 16.84 9.36 -13.06
CA ALA A 74 16.88 8.19 -12.18
C ALA A 74 15.84 8.27 -11.04
N ASP A 75 15.66 9.45 -10.46
CA ASP A 75 14.67 9.70 -9.41
C ASP A 75 13.24 9.56 -9.93
N ARG A 76 12.92 10.17 -11.07
CA ARG A 76 11.59 10.05 -11.71
C ARG A 76 11.30 8.62 -12.16
N MET A 77 12.31 7.89 -12.65
CA MET A 77 12.18 6.49 -13.05
C MET A 77 11.84 5.59 -11.86
N ARG A 78 12.55 5.75 -10.74
CA ARG A 78 12.28 5.04 -9.49
C ARG A 78 10.88 5.34 -8.95
N ILE A 79 10.46 6.60 -8.99
CA ILE A 79 9.11 7.01 -8.59
C ILE A 79 8.05 6.38 -9.52
N ALA A 80 8.27 6.36 -10.83
CA ALA A 80 7.33 5.78 -11.79
C ALA A 80 7.11 4.29 -11.54
N ILE A 81 8.21 3.52 -11.39
CA ILE A 81 8.15 2.09 -11.09
C ILE A 81 7.48 1.85 -9.73
N GLY A 82 7.84 2.62 -8.70
CA GLY A 82 7.22 2.52 -7.37
C GLY A 82 5.71 2.81 -7.38
N ASN A 83 5.23 3.54 -8.39
CA ASN A 83 3.83 3.86 -8.60
C ASN A 83 3.11 2.95 -9.60
N GLY A 84 3.76 1.87 -10.03
CA GLY A 84 3.17 0.82 -10.85
C GLY A 84 3.12 1.13 -12.35
N LEU A 85 3.72 2.24 -12.79
CA LEU A 85 4.06 2.45 -14.20
C LEU A 85 5.32 1.64 -14.45
N GLY A 86 5.17 0.48 -15.09
CA GLY A 86 6.24 -0.52 -15.25
C GLY A 86 5.94 -1.82 -14.51
N LYS A 87 5.25 -2.75 -15.18
CA LYS A 87 4.97 -4.10 -14.64
C LYS A 87 5.85 -5.12 -15.35
N GLY A 88 6.24 -6.17 -14.60
CA GLY A 88 7.04 -7.29 -15.11
C GLY A 88 8.54 -7.17 -14.84
N ASP A 89 9.31 -8.09 -15.42
CA ASP A 89 10.74 -8.26 -15.12
C ASP A 89 11.64 -7.14 -15.69
N ARG A 90 11.10 -6.34 -16.61
CA ARG A 90 11.78 -5.18 -17.23
C ARG A 90 10.86 -3.96 -17.20
N PRO A 91 10.65 -3.36 -16.02
CA PRO A 91 9.66 -2.28 -15.86
C PRO A 91 9.99 -1.04 -16.69
N HIS A 92 11.28 -0.80 -16.99
CA HIS A 92 11.72 0.31 -17.84
C HIS A 92 11.29 0.16 -19.30
N CYS A 93 11.13 -1.06 -19.81
CA CYS A 93 10.68 -1.33 -21.19
C CYS A 93 9.16 -1.49 -21.31
N THR A 94 8.40 -1.34 -20.22
CA THR A 94 6.93 -1.42 -20.29
C THR A 94 6.40 -0.29 -21.15
N MET A 95 5.48 -0.60 -22.07
CA MET A 95 4.79 0.40 -22.88
C MET A 95 3.82 1.21 -22.00
N VAL A 96 3.87 2.53 -22.13
CA VAL A 96 3.02 3.48 -21.41
C VAL A 96 2.59 4.61 -22.35
N THR A 97 1.48 5.26 -22.05
CA THR A 97 1.10 6.49 -22.75
C THR A 97 1.77 7.69 -22.09
N LEU A 98 2.11 8.73 -22.88
CA LEU A 98 2.60 10.00 -22.32
C LEU A 98 1.58 10.63 -21.35
N LYS A 99 0.29 10.36 -21.53
CA LYS A 99 -0.79 10.80 -20.62
C LYS A 99 -0.72 10.14 -19.24
N ASP A 100 -0.31 8.88 -19.17
CA ASP A 100 -0.15 8.19 -17.88
C ASP A 100 1.02 8.78 -17.10
N VAL A 101 2.13 9.03 -17.80
CA VAL A 101 3.30 9.67 -17.19
C VAL A 101 3.02 11.13 -16.83
N ALA A 102 2.25 11.88 -17.64
CA ALA A 102 1.77 13.22 -17.28
C ALA A 102 0.93 13.22 -15.99
N ARG A 103 0.04 12.24 -15.82
CA ARG A 103 -0.76 12.08 -14.60
C ARG A 103 0.12 11.82 -13.39
N LEU A 104 1.10 10.92 -13.53
CA LEU A 104 2.08 10.69 -12.46
C LEU A 104 2.88 11.95 -12.14
N ALA A 105 3.40 12.62 -13.16
CA ALA A 105 4.20 13.83 -13.04
C ALA A 105 3.47 14.91 -12.24
N ARG A 106 2.19 15.13 -12.55
CA ARG A 106 1.34 16.06 -11.78
C ARG A 106 1.14 15.63 -10.33
N ARG A 107 0.95 14.34 -10.06
CA ARG A 107 0.81 13.83 -8.68
C ARG A 107 2.10 14.01 -7.87
N CYS A 108 3.24 14.02 -8.53
CA CYS A 108 4.55 14.14 -7.91
C CYS A 108 5.17 15.54 -8.06
N ASP A 109 4.38 16.54 -8.46
CA ASP A 109 4.79 17.93 -8.67
C ASP A 109 6.04 18.07 -9.57
N TRP A 110 6.14 17.25 -10.60
CA TRP A 110 7.24 17.33 -11.57
C TRP A 110 7.05 18.54 -12.47
N THR A 111 8.12 19.34 -12.62
CA THR A 111 8.19 20.33 -13.70
C THR A 111 8.27 19.59 -15.04
N LEU A 112 7.30 19.82 -15.91
CA LEU A 112 7.26 19.23 -17.25
C LEU A 112 7.66 20.28 -18.30
N PRO A 113 8.37 19.88 -19.38
CA PRO A 113 8.56 20.74 -20.54
C PRO A 113 7.21 21.20 -21.09
N PRO A 114 7.08 22.45 -21.57
CA PRO A 114 5.79 23.01 -21.99
C PRO A 114 5.14 22.24 -23.16
N GLU A 115 5.93 21.54 -23.97
CA GLU A 115 5.44 20.71 -25.07
C GLU A 115 4.99 19.31 -24.62
N PHE A 116 5.31 18.89 -23.39
CA PHE A 116 4.90 17.59 -22.87
C PHE A 116 3.36 17.57 -22.70
N PRO A 117 2.66 16.49 -23.10
CA PRO A 117 1.21 16.40 -22.97
C PRO A 117 0.72 16.69 -21.54
N GLY A 118 -0.06 17.75 -21.36
CA GLY A 118 -0.61 18.14 -20.05
C GLY A 118 0.35 18.95 -19.16
N ALA A 119 1.44 19.50 -19.71
CA ALA A 119 2.33 20.43 -19.01
C ALA A 119 1.68 21.78 -18.70
N ASN A 120 0.68 22.19 -19.48
CA ASN A 120 -0.12 23.37 -19.17
C ASN A 120 -1.02 23.07 -17.95
N PRO A 121 -0.78 23.70 -16.78
CA PRO A 121 -1.58 23.47 -15.57
C PRO A 121 -3.06 23.85 -15.77
N LEU A 122 -3.32 24.69 -16.77
CA LEU A 122 -4.62 25.26 -17.08
C LEU A 122 -5.54 24.32 -17.89
N GLU A 123 -5.01 23.23 -18.47
CA GLU A 123 -5.79 22.29 -19.27
C GLU A 123 -6.14 21.00 -18.50
N HIS A 124 -7.06 21.09 -17.54
CA HIS A 124 -7.84 19.92 -17.05
C HIS A 124 -7.36 19.20 -15.78
N ALA A 125 -6.66 19.87 -14.85
CA ALA A 125 -7.03 19.63 -13.47
C ALA A 125 -8.39 20.31 -13.26
N GLN A 126 -9.47 19.70 -13.75
CA GLN A 126 -10.77 20.04 -13.18
C GLN A 126 -10.62 19.67 -11.73
N ASP A 127 -10.60 20.68 -10.85
CA ASP A 127 -10.70 20.48 -9.42
C ASP A 127 -11.77 19.40 -9.20
N PRO A 128 -11.48 18.38 -8.38
CA PRO A 128 -12.42 17.30 -8.15
C PRO A 128 -13.78 17.93 -7.91
N MET A 129 -14.75 17.58 -8.76
CA MET A 129 -16.05 18.22 -8.70
C MET A 129 -16.56 18.04 -7.27
N PRO A 130 -16.97 19.12 -6.59
CA PRO A 130 -17.37 19.03 -5.19
C PRO A 130 -18.50 18.00 -5.09
N PRO A 131 -18.54 17.22 -4.00
CA PRO A 131 -19.56 16.20 -3.81
C PRO A 131 -20.95 16.81 -3.91
N ASN A 132 -21.89 16.08 -4.52
CA ASN A 132 -23.30 16.43 -4.38
C ASN A 132 -23.78 16.11 -2.95
N TRP A 133 -23.51 17.01 -2.00
CA TRP A 133 -23.82 16.84 -0.58
C TRP A 133 -25.30 16.58 -0.33
N ASP A 134 -26.19 17.23 -1.09
CA ASP A 134 -27.64 16.99 -0.99
C ASP A 134 -27.98 15.51 -1.23
N ARG A 135 -27.30 14.84 -2.16
CA ARG A 135 -27.47 13.40 -2.36
C ARG A 135 -26.92 12.61 -1.17
N TRP A 136 -25.69 12.90 -0.76
CA TRP A 136 -24.95 12.05 0.18
C TRP A 136 -25.48 12.13 1.62
N LEU A 137 -26.04 13.27 2.04
CA LEU A 137 -26.66 13.43 3.35
C LEU A 137 -27.90 12.56 3.57
N HIS A 138 -28.57 12.13 2.50
CA HIS A 138 -29.76 11.27 2.56
C HIS A 138 -29.43 9.77 2.47
N VAL A 139 -28.16 9.40 2.30
CA VAL A 139 -27.76 7.99 2.19
C VAL A 139 -27.50 7.43 3.60
N PRO A 140 -28.30 6.44 4.08
CA PRO A 140 -28.19 5.97 5.47
C PRO A 140 -26.88 5.24 5.74
N SER A 141 -26.36 4.52 4.74
CA SER A 141 -25.11 3.79 4.84
C SER A 141 -24.39 3.73 3.49
N ILE A 142 -23.07 3.84 3.51
CA ILE A 142 -22.22 3.92 2.32
C ILE A 142 -20.96 3.07 2.51
N GLU A 143 -20.36 2.66 1.40
CA GLU A 143 -19.07 1.97 1.46
C GLU A 143 -17.99 2.87 2.07
N LEU A 144 -17.12 2.29 2.89
CA LEU A 144 -16.10 3.00 3.64
C LEU A 144 -15.19 3.85 2.73
N GLY A 145 -14.80 3.32 1.56
CA GLY A 145 -14.02 4.08 0.58
C GLY A 145 -14.72 5.38 0.15
N ASN A 146 -16.02 5.32 -0.10
CA ASN A 146 -16.82 6.48 -0.50
C ASN A 146 -16.96 7.48 0.66
N ALA A 147 -17.14 6.99 1.89
CA ALA A 147 -17.19 7.84 3.08
C ALA A 147 -15.88 8.61 3.32
N ILE A 148 -14.74 7.95 3.07
CA ILE A 148 -13.42 8.58 3.20
C ILE A 148 -13.17 9.60 2.08
N ALA A 149 -13.64 9.36 0.85
CA ALA A 149 -13.61 10.36 -0.22
C ALA A 149 -14.40 11.62 0.16
N LEU A 150 -15.61 11.45 0.68
CA LEU A 150 -16.42 12.57 1.18
C LEU A 150 -15.72 13.33 2.31
N SER A 151 -14.96 12.65 3.19
CA SER A 151 -14.19 13.30 4.25
C SER A 151 -13.08 14.24 3.74
N LEU A 152 -12.74 14.14 2.46
CA LEU A 152 -11.74 14.93 1.74
C LEU A 152 -12.38 15.88 0.70
N ASP A 153 -13.70 16.05 0.74
CA ASP A 153 -14.47 16.82 -0.26
C ASP A 153 -14.33 16.29 -1.70
N ILE A 154 -14.27 14.96 -1.85
CA ILE A 154 -14.16 14.30 -3.15
C ILE A 154 -15.45 13.55 -3.44
N ASP A 155 -16.09 13.80 -4.58
CA ASP A 155 -17.25 13.01 -4.99
C ASP A 155 -16.82 11.53 -5.20
N PRO A 156 -17.50 10.56 -4.57
CA PRO A 156 -17.19 9.14 -4.74
C PRO A 156 -17.16 8.66 -6.20
N GLN A 157 -17.90 9.29 -7.12
CA GLN A 157 -17.84 8.97 -8.55
C GLN A 157 -16.45 9.22 -9.16
N CYS A 158 -15.68 10.14 -8.58
CA CYS A 158 -14.32 10.42 -9.01
C CYS A 158 -13.39 9.21 -8.79
N LEU A 159 -13.64 8.39 -7.76
CA LEU A 159 -12.86 7.18 -7.46
C LEU A 159 -12.96 6.13 -8.56
N SER A 160 -14.16 5.94 -9.12
CA SER A 160 -14.42 4.92 -10.15
C SER A 160 -13.97 5.35 -11.54
N SER A 161 -13.90 6.66 -11.80
CA SER A 161 -13.60 7.19 -13.13
C SER A 161 -12.14 6.95 -13.57
N GLY A 162 -11.21 6.79 -12.62
CA GLY A 162 -9.76 6.76 -12.88
C GLY A 162 -9.20 8.05 -13.50
N ARG A 163 -10.01 9.11 -13.61
CA ARG A 163 -9.64 10.39 -14.23
C ARG A 163 -9.10 11.39 -13.21
N HIS A 164 -9.54 11.29 -11.96
CA HIS A 164 -9.14 12.21 -10.91
C HIS A 164 -7.94 11.66 -10.14
N LEU A 165 -7.03 12.57 -9.79
CA LEU A 165 -5.95 12.27 -8.87
C LEU A 165 -6.56 12.08 -7.49
N ILE A 166 -6.43 10.87 -6.95
CA ILE A 166 -6.81 10.57 -5.57
C ILE A 166 -5.68 11.11 -4.67
N PRO A 167 -5.95 12.05 -3.75
CA PRO A 167 -4.94 12.57 -2.83
C PRO A 167 -4.32 11.44 -1.99
N ASP A 168 -3.03 11.55 -1.64
CA ASP A 168 -2.36 10.54 -0.82
C ASP A 168 -3.02 10.38 0.56
N ASP A 169 -3.60 11.46 1.09
CA ASP A 169 -4.40 11.48 2.31
C ASP A 169 -5.56 10.49 2.27
N PHE A 170 -6.14 10.21 1.10
CA PHE A 170 -7.22 9.24 0.97
C PHE A 170 -6.78 7.85 1.41
N LYS A 171 -5.62 7.38 0.94
CA LYS A 171 -5.11 6.04 1.27
C LYS A 171 -4.80 5.94 2.76
N THR A 172 -4.16 6.98 3.30
CA THR A 172 -3.81 7.05 4.72
C THR A 172 -5.06 7.00 5.60
N ARG A 173 -6.07 7.85 5.31
CA ARG A 173 -7.35 7.85 6.04
C ARG A 173 -8.09 6.53 5.88
N LEU A 174 -8.08 5.92 4.69
CA LEU A 174 -8.76 4.66 4.45
C LEU A 174 -8.16 3.51 5.27
N VAL A 175 -6.83 3.39 5.33
CA VAL A 175 -6.17 2.36 6.16
C VAL A 175 -6.53 2.54 7.63
N VAL A 176 -6.42 3.76 8.17
CA VAL A 176 -6.78 4.05 9.56
C VAL A 176 -8.26 3.72 9.80
N ALA A 177 -9.14 4.07 8.87
CA ALA A 177 -10.56 3.80 9.02
C ALA A 177 -10.88 2.30 8.99
N ILE A 178 -10.21 1.51 8.15
CA ILE A 178 -10.34 0.04 8.14
C ILE A 178 -9.94 -0.53 9.49
N GLU A 179 -8.86 -0.05 10.12
CA GLU A 179 -8.42 -0.55 11.42
C GLU A 179 -9.41 -0.25 12.54
N HIS A 180 -10.02 0.94 12.52
CA HIS A 180 -10.88 1.42 13.60
C HIS A 180 -12.35 1.01 13.45
N LEU A 181 -12.88 0.96 12.22
CA LEU A 181 -14.29 0.74 11.94
C LEU A 181 -14.62 -0.70 11.50
N ARG A 182 -13.63 -1.57 11.27
CA ARG A 182 -13.91 -2.99 11.04
C ARG A 182 -14.55 -3.64 12.29
N PRO A 183 -15.28 -4.77 12.13
CA PRO A 183 -15.74 -5.54 13.27
C PRO A 183 -14.59 -5.90 14.22
N GLY A 184 -14.75 -5.55 15.51
CA GLY A 184 -13.72 -5.73 16.53
C GLY A 184 -12.61 -4.67 16.54
N GLY A 185 -12.74 -3.59 15.76
CA GLY A 185 -11.87 -2.42 15.81
C GLY A 185 -12.05 -1.58 17.07
N VAL A 186 -11.20 -0.55 17.22
CA VAL A 186 -11.18 0.35 18.40
C VAL A 186 -12.52 1.07 18.60
N LEU A 187 -13.24 1.36 17.51
CA LEU A 187 -14.55 2.01 17.53
C LEU A 187 -15.65 0.97 17.28
N SER A 188 -15.62 -0.16 17.99
CA SER A 188 -16.54 -1.29 17.80
C SER A 188 -18.01 -0.89 17.88
N ASP A 189 -18.35 0.07 18.74
CA ASP A 189 -19.71 0.57 18.95
C ASP A 189 -20.28 1.30 17.72
N PHE A 190 -19.39 1.72 16.81
CA PHE A 190 -19.72 2.36 15.53
C PHE A 190 -19.16 1.59 14.35
N SER A 191 -18.86 0.29 14.55
CA SER A 191 -18.28 -0.54 13.52
C SER A 191 -19.21 -0.62 12.31
N GLY A 192 -18.59 -0.57 11.13
CA GLY A 192 -19.30 -0.80 9.90
C GLY A 192 -19.79 -2.24 9.81
N GLU A 193 -20.84 -2.44 9.03
CA GLU A 193 -21.29 -3.77 8.63
C GLU A 193 -20.26 -4.33 7.63
N ALA A 194 -19.57 -5.40 8.02
CA ALA A 194 -18.71 -6.12 7.09
C ALA A 194 -19.56 -6.87 6.06
N ARG A 195 -19.32 -6.59 4.79
CA ARG A 195 -19.87 -7.31 3.63
C ARG A 195 -18.76 -8.09 2.94
N GLU A 196 -19.15 -8.96 2.00
CA GLU A 196 -18.26 -9.93 1.34
C GLU A 196 -16.95 -9.31 0.82
N ASN A 197 -16.98 -8.06 0.33
CA ASN A 197 -15.78 -7.36 -0.17
C ASN A 197 -15.67 -5.89 0.28
N SER A 198 -16.47 -5.45 1.26
CA SER A 198 -16.50 -4.05 1.67
C SER A 198 -16.93 -3.87 3.12
N ILE A 199 -16.65 -2.68 3.67
CA ILE A 199 -17.18 -2.25 4.97
C ILE A 199 -18.19 -1.16 4.67
N VAL A 200 -19.42 -1.31 5.14
CA VAL A 200 -20.48 -0.32 5.00
C VAL A 200 -20.62 0.45 6.30
N VAL A 201 -20.51 1.77 6.24
CA VAL A 201 -20.51 2.67 7.41
C VAL A 201 -21.54 3.77 7.22
N THR A 202 -21.94 4.40 8.33
CA THR A 202 -22.68 5.66 8.28
C THR A 202 -21.70 6.84 8.21
N LEU A 203 -22.11 7.98 7.63
CA LEU A 203 -21.29 9.20 7.68
C LEU A 203 -21.02 9.64 9.12
N GLN A 204 -21.93 9.35 10.05
CA GLN A 204 -21.78 9.65 11.46
C GLN A 204 -20.63 8.86 12.11
N ALA A 205 -20.45 7.59 11.74
CA ALA A 205 -19.32 6.79 12.22
C ALA A 205 -17.99 7.39 11.73
N VAL A 206 -17.94 7.84 10.48
CA VAL A 206 -16.76 8.50 9.91
C VAL A 206 -16.50 9.87 10.54
N ALA A 207 -17.53 10.66 10.83
CA ALA A 207 -17.39 11.93 11.53
C ALA A 207 -16.77 11.76 12.93
N ARG A 208 -17.16 10.70 13.65
CA ARG A 208 -16.58 10.35 14.96
C ARG A 208 -15.15 9.89 14.85
N LEU A 209 -14.83 9.04 13.86
CA LEU A 209 -13.47 8.63 13.57
C LEU A 209 -12.58 9.84 13.23
N ALA A 210 -13.07 10.75 12.37
CA ALA A 210 -12.36 11.96 12.01
C ALA A 210 -12.09 12.84 13.24
N ASN A 211 -13.06 13.00 14.15
CA ASN A 211 -12.83 13.70 15.42
C ASN A 211 -11.79 12.99 16.30
N PHE A 212 -11.85 11.65 16.41
CA PHE A 212 -10.88 10.84 17.14
C PHE A 212 -9.45 11.00 16.59
N CYS A 213 -9.30 11.00 15.26
CA CYS A 213 -8.03 11.16 14.56
C CYS A 213 -7.64 12.62 14.30
N ARG A 214 -8.46 13.60 14.70
CA ARG A 214 -8.29 15.03 14.44
C ARG A 214 -8.17 15.39 12.94
N TRP A 215 -8.92 14.71 12.09
CA TRP A 215 -9.02 15.03 10.67
C TRP A 215 -9.86 16.29 10.45
N ALA A 216 -9.40 17.16 9.57
CA ALA A 216 -10.24 18.22 9.03
C ALA A 216 -11.32 17.61 8.12
N LEU A 217 -12.56 18.03 8.35
CA LEU A 217 -13.74 17.64 7.57
C LEU A 217 -14.32 18.85 6.83
N PRO A 218 -14.93 18.64 5.65
CA PRO A 218 -15.70 19.68 4.96
C PRO A 218 -16.84 20.21 5.83
N PRO A 219 -17.22 21.49 5.71
CA PRO A 219 -18.26 22.10 6.54
C PRO A 219 -19.64 21.45 6.34
N GLU A 220 -19.90 20.86 5.16
CA GLU A 220 -21.12 20.12 4.82
C GLU A 220 -21.13 18.70 5.39
N PHE A 221 -19.97 18.18 5.84
CA PHE A 221 -19.89 16.84 6.41
C PHE A 221 -20.70 16.77 7.72
N PRO A 222 -21.49 15.71 7.96
CA PRO A 222 -22.28 15.57 9.18
C PRO A 222 -21.45 15.78 10.43
N LYS A 223 -21.91 16.68 11.30
CA LYS A 223 -21.26 16.92 12.59
C LYS A 223 -21.47 15.71 13.49
N PRO A 224 -20.44 15.26 14.22
CA PRO A 224 -20.61 14.19 15.19
C PRO A 224 -21.62 14.67 16.24
N GLU A 225 -22.72 13.94 16.37
CA GLU A 225 -23.68 14.17 17.45
C GLU A 225 -22.93 14.03 18.76
N PRO A 226 -23.05 15.02 19.68
CA PRO A 226 -22.46 14.89 20.99
C PRO A 226 -22.99 13.59 21.57
N VAL A 227 -22.07 12.67 21.89
CA VAL A 227 -22.43 11.51 22.70
C VAL A 227 -22.99 12.11 23.96
N LEU A 228 -24.30 12.02 24.15
CA LEU A 228 -24.90 12.26 25.45
C LEU A 228 -24.23 11.24 26.34
N THR A 229 -23.16 11.66 27.00
CA THR A 229 -22.52 10.94 28.09
C THR A 229 -23.70 10.59 28.97
N ARG A 230 -24.07 9.31 28.99
CA ARG A 230 -25.03 8.80 29.94
C ARG A 230 -24.45 9.24 31.27
N VAL A 231 -25.04 10.28 31.84
CA VAL A 231 -24.80 10.66 33.21
C VAL A 231 -25.28 9.44 33.95
N ASP A 232 -24.31 8.67 34.44
CA ASP A 232 -24.54 7.50 35.28
C ASP A 232 -25.46 7.99 36.39
N THR A 233 -26.74 7.75 36.19
CA THR A 233 -27.75 8.06 37.18
C THR A 233 -27.56 6.94 38.17
N GLU A 234 -26.74 7.23 39.17
CA GLU A 234 -26.39 6.42 40.32
C GLU A 234 -27.67 5.77 40.86
N SER A 235 -27.94 4.55 40.41
CA SER A 235 -29.08 3.75 40.87
C SER A 235 -28.81 3.38 42.31
N ALA A 236 -29.52 4.08 43.20
CA ALA A 236 -29.56 3.79 44.62
C ALA A 236 -29.89 2.31 44.89
N PRO A 237 -29.29 1.68 45.91
CA PRO A 237 -29.50 0.27 46.21
C PRO A 237 -30.85 0.08 46.94
N GLY A 238 -31.90 -0.14 46.16
CA GLY A 238 -33.21 -0.59 46.66
C GLY A 238 -33.22 -2.10 46.90
N ARG A 239 -32.79 -2.50 48.10
CA ARG A 239 -32.98 -3.85 48.67
C ARG A 239 -34.48 -4.20 48.70
N VAL A 240 -34.92 -5.20 47.94
CA VAL A 240 -36.12 -5.98 48.30
C VAL A 240 -35.81 -7.45 48.08
N ALA A 241 -35.66 -8.16 49.20
CA ALA A 241 -35.71 -9.59 49.26
C ALA A 241 -37.13 -10.04 48.96
N MET A 242 -37.31 -10.99 48.04
CA MET A 242 -38.47 -11.87 48.09
C MET A 242 -38.13 -13.21 47.46
N GLU A 243 -38.20 -14.23 48.32
CA GLU A 243 -38.12 -15.65 48.03
C GLU A 243 -39.24 -16.06 47.06
N ALA A 244 -38.90 -16.90 46.09
CA ALA A 244 -39.86 -17.81 45.48
C ALA A 244 -39.11 -19.01 44.89
N SER A 245 -39.22 -20.13 45.62
CA SER A 245 -38.83 -21.47 45.22
C SER A 245 -39.53 -21.89 43.93
N SER A 246 -38.77 -22.43 42.98
CA SER A 246 -39.31 -23.38 42.00
C SER A 246 -38.19 -24.36 41.62
N GLU A 247 -38.29 -25.57 42.15
CA GLU A 247 -37.54 -26.75 41.73
C GLU A 247 -37.80 -27.01 40.24
N THR A 248 -36.73 -27.15 39.46
CA THR A 248 -36.79 -27.61 38.06
C THR A 248 -35.72 -28.70 37.89
N PRO A 249 -36.01 -29.82 37.19
CA PRO A 249 -35.22 -31.04 37.31
C PRO A 249 -33.86 -30.95 36.61
N GLU A 250 -32.89 -31.62 37.21
CA GLU A 250 -31.54 -31.85 36.72
C GLU A 250 -31.54 -32.37 35.27
N GLN A 251 -31.23 -31.48 34.33
CA GLN A 251 -30.84 -31.85 32.98
C GLN A 251 -29.31 -31.81 32.93
N GLU A 252 -28.72 -33.01 32.88
CA GLU A 252 -27.30 -33.31 32.80
C GLU A 252 -26.62 -32.47 31.70
N MET A 253 -26.02 -31.36 32.13
CA MET A 253 -25.29 -30.45 31.25
C MET A 253 -23.97 -31.10 30.84
N ALA A 254 -23.91 -31.53 29.58
CA ALA A 254 -22.67 -31.86 28.90
C ALA A 254 -21.63 -30.72 29.07
N PRO A 255 -20.34 -31.04 29.18
CA PRO A 255 -19.30 -30.08 29.52
C PRO A 255 -19.29 -28.93 28.50
N VAL A 256 -19.49 -27.72 29.01
CA VAL A 256 -19.33 -26.45 28.31
C VAL A 256 -17.93 -26.44 27.68
N GLN A 257 -17.88 -26.66 26.37
CA GLN A 257 -16.64 -26.57 25.60
C GLN A 257 -16.18 -25.12 25.66
N LYS A 258 -15.11 -24.86 26.44
CA LYS A 258 -14.33 -23.62 26.38
C LYS A 258 -14.13 -23.25 24.91
N GLY A 259 -14.54 -22.04 24.55
CA GLY A 259 -14.58 -21.55 23.18
C GLY A 259 -13.32 -21.94 22.42
N ARG A 260 -13.47 -22.89 21.49
CA ARG A 260 -12.38 -23.31 20.61
C ARG A 260 -11.93 -22.07 19.85
N GLN A 261 -10.73 -21.61 20.17
CA GLN A 261 -10.01 -20.61 19.41
C GLN A 261 -10.05 -21.09 17.96
N ARG A 262 -10.66 -20.31 17.06
CA ARG A 262 -10.74 -20.68 15.65
C ARG A 262 -9.31 -20.74 15.13
N HIS A 263 -8.75 -21.94 15.02
CA HIS A 263 -7.46 -22.16 14.38
C HIS A 263 -7.62 -21.74 12.91
N ASP A 264 -6.76 -20.86 12.42
CA ASP A 264 -6.72 -20.57 11.00
C ASP A 264 -6.18 -21.78 10.25
N ASP A 265 -6.65 -22.02 9.03
CA ASP A 265 -6.36 -23.25 8.26
C ASP A 265 -4.85 -23.51 8.13
N ILE A 266 -4.06 -22.43 8.05
CA ILE A 266 -2.61 -22.52 7.96
C ILE A 266 -1.94 -23.00 9.27
N GLN A 267 -2.53 -22.75 10.45
CA GLN A 267 -2.01 -23.29 11.70
C GLN A 267 -2.22 -24.80 11.77
N ILE A 268 -3.33 -25.31 11.24
CA ILE A 268 -3.58 -26.76 11.14
C ILE A 268 -2.49 -27.42 10.29
N GLU A 269 -2.16 -26.84 9.13
CA GLU A 269 -1.06 -27.33 8.29
C GLU A 269 0.31 -27.30 8.98
N ILE A 270 0.61 -26.23 9.73
CA ILE A 270 1.85 -26.13 10.51
C ILE A 270 1.91 -27.23 11.56
N ASP A 271 0.81 -27.46 12.28
CA ASP A 271 0.74 -28.47 13.34
C ASP A 271 0.86 -29.89 12.77
N ASP A 272 0.24 -30.16 11.61
CA ASP A 272 0.35 -31.43 10.89
C ASP A 272 1.78 -31.71 10.42
N VAL A 273 2.47 -30.70 9.87
CA VAL A 273 3.88 -30.81 9.46
C VAL A 273 4.78 -31.04 10.68
N ILE A 274 4.52 -30.37 11.81
CA ILE A 274 5.26 -30.58 13.05
C ILE A 274 5.04 -32.00 13.59
N ALA A 275 3.81 -32.51 13.55
CA ALA A 275 3.49 -33.87 13.96
C ALA A 275 4.18 -34.91 13.06
N GLU A 276 4.23 -34.66 11.74
CA GLU A 276 4.95 -35.49 10.77
C GLU A 276 6.45 -35.56 11.07
N LEU A 277 7.10 -34.42 11.36
CA LEU A 277 8.52 -34.37 11.74
C LEU A 277 8.79 -35.13 13.05
N LYS A 278 7.94 -34.95 14.06
CA LYS A 278 8.04 -35.69 15.34
C LYS A 278 7.90 -37.20 15.14
N LYS A 279 7.01 -37.64 14.24
CA LYS A 279 6.85 -39.06 13.90
C LYS A 279 8.10 -39.67 13.26
N ARG A 280 8.91 -38.85 12.59
CA ARG A 280 10.21 -39.24 12.01
C ARG A 280 11.38 -39.13 13.00
N ASP A 281 11.11 -38.82 14.26
CA ASP A 281 12.12 -38.48 15.28
C ASP A 281 13.03 -37.30 14.87
N GLU A 282 12.48 -36.37 14.07
CA GLU A 282 13.18 -35.17 13.64
C GLU A 282 12.74 -33.94 14.45
N LYS A 283 13.71 -33.14 14.90
CA LYS A 283 13.41 -31.87 15.58
C LYS A 283 12.71 -30.88 14.62
N PRO A 284 11.52 -30.35 14.96
CA PRO A 284 10.79 -29.42 14.10
C PRO A 284 11.42 -28.03 14.15
N THR A 285 12.36 -27.75 13.25
CA THR A 285 12.92 -26.40 13.09
C THR A 285 12.10 -25.61 12.06
N PRO A 286 12.04 -24.27 12.14
CA PRO A 286 11.32 -23.45 11.16
C PRO A 286 11.74 -23.69 9.71
N ALA A 287 13.02 -24.02 9.48
CA ALA A 287 13.53 -24.36 8.15
C ALA A 287 12.92 -25.67 7.61
N LYS A 288 12.86 -26.71 8.44
CA LYS A 288 12.28 -28.01 8.06
C LYS A 288 10.77 -27.89 7.85
N VAL A 289 10.08 -27.17 8.73
CA VAL A 289 8.64 -26.92 8.58
C VAL A 289 8.36 -26.14 7.30
N MET A 290 9.10 -25.07 7.01
CA MET A 290 8.94 -24.32 5.76
C MET A 290 9.21 -25.18 4.52
N ALA A 291 10.22 -26.05 4.55
CA ALA A 291 10.52 -26.95 3.43
C ALA A 291 9.35 -27.90 3.15
N LEU A 292 8.79 -28.55 4.17
CA LEU A 292 7.64 -29.44 4.02
C LEU A 292 6.36 -28.70 3.61
N LEU A 293 6.12 -27.48 4.11
CA LEU A 293 5.01 -26.65 3.66
C LEU A 293 5.11 -26.32 2.16
N LYS A 294 6.33 -26.03 1.67
CA LYS A 294 6.55 -25.80 0.23
C LYS A 294 6.29 -27.07 -0.59
N GLU A 295 6.65 -28.25 -0.10
CA GLU A 295 6.35 -29.52 -0.76
C GLU A 295 4.85 -29.87 -0.78
N ARG A 296 4.06 -29.30 0.15
CA ARG A 296 2.60 -29.44 0.20
C ARG A 296 1.85 -28.45 -0.70
N ALA A 297 2.52 -27.41 -1.20
CA ALA A 297 1.89 -26.41 -2.07
C ALA A 297 1.27 -27.06 -3.33
N GLY A 298 0.01 -26.73 -3.60
CA GLY A 298 -0.74 -27.24 -4.75
C GLY A 298 -1.32 -28.66 -4.59
N ARG A 299 -1.14 -29.31 -3.43
CA ARG A 299 -1.80 -30.61 -3.17
C ARG A 299 -3.29 -30.40 -2.90
N ALA A 300 -4.12 -31.32 -3.38
CA ALA A 300 -5.58 -31.23 -3.25
C ALA A 300 -6.09 -31.20 -1.80
N ASN A 301 -5.29 -31.71 -0.85
CA ASN A 301 -5.60 -31.73 0.58
C ASN A 301 -4.84 -30.66 1.38
N SER A 302 -4.23 -29.69 0.71
CA SER A 302 -3.51 -28.60 1.38
C SER A 302 -4.18 -27.25 1.15
N CYS A 303 -4.18 -26.40 2.18
CA CYS A 303 -4.63 -25.01 2.03
C CYS A 303 -3.60 -24.13 1.29
N ILE A 304 -2.39 -24.66 1.07
CA ILE A 304 -1.27 -23.94 0.47
C ILE A 304 -1.40 -23.97 -1.05
N SER A 305 -1.58 -22.82 -1.67
CA SER A 305 -1.79 -22.70 -3.11
C SER A 305 -0.48 -22.76 -3.90
N GLU A 306 0.56 -22.06 -3.45
CA GLU A 306 1.81 -21.91 -4.20
C GLU A 306 3.02 -21.75 -3.27
N ALA A 307 4.18 -22.22 -3.73
CA ALA A 307 5.47 -21.98 -3.07
C ALA A 307 6.26 -20.89 -3.80
N PHE A 308 6.98 -20.04 -3.07
CA PHE A 308 7.85 -19.01 -3.67
C PHE A 308 9.22 -18.92 -2.98
N ASN A 309 10.11 -18.12 -3.58
CA ASN A 309 11.42 -17.80 -2.99
C ASN A 309 11.25 -16.99 -1.71
N GLY A 310 11.20 -17.71 -0.58
CA GLY A 310 11.13 -17.15 0.77
C GLY A 310 9.92 -17.58 1.60
N GLY A 311 8.98 -18.34 1.03
CA GLY A 311 7.76 -18.70 1.75
C GLY A 311 6.75 -19.53 0.96
N VAL A 312 5.50 -19.48 1.43
CA VAL A 312 4.33 -20.10 0.79
C VAL A 312 3.15 -19.14 0.76
N LEU A 313 2.27 -19.30 -0.23
CA LEU A 313 0.99 -18.62 -0.38
C LEU A 313 -0.12 -19.59 0.02
N TRP A 314 -1.12 -19.11 0.76
CA TRP A 314 -2.34 -19.87 1.03
C TRP A 314 -3.56 -18.97 0.87
N ILE A 315 -4.70 -19.57 0.50
CA ILE A 315 -5.96 -18.84 0.37
C ILE A 315 -6.69 -18.96 1.71
N ARG A 316 -7.00 -17.82 2.34
CA ARG A 316 -7.73 -17.84 3.60
C ARG A 316 -9.20 -18.14 3.33
N GLY A 317 -9.72 -19.23 3.93
CA GLY A 317 -11.03 -19.79 3.59
C GLY A 317 -12.21 -18.83 3.69
N ASN A 318 -12.11 -17.77 4.51
CA ASN A 318 -13.22 -16.84 4.74
C ASN A 318 -13.30 -15.67 3.75
N ASN A 319 -12.23 -15.32 3.03
CA ASN A 319 -12.22 -14.13 2.17
C ASN A 319 -11.62 -14.38 0.78
N GLY A 320 -11.15 -15.60 0.49
CA GLY A 320 -10.56 -15.93 -0.81
C GLY A 320 -9.26 -15.18 -1.13
N ASN A 321 -8.75 -14.36 -0.22
CA ASN A 321 -7.56 -13.57 -0.46
C ASN A 321 -6.31 -14.41 -0.20
N PRO A 322 -5.33 -14.38 -1.12
CA PRO A 322 -4.05 -15.04 -0.91
C PRO A 322 -3.25 -14.29 0.16
N GLU A 323 -2.87 -14.99 1.22
CA GLU A 323 -1.93 -14.49 2.24
C GLU A 323 -0.54 -15.12 2.05
N ARG A 324 0.51 -14.35 2.35
CA ARG A 324 1.92 -14.77 2.23
C ARG A 324 2.47 -15.18 3.58
N MET A 325 3.01 -16.39 3.70
CA MET A 325 3.73 -16.87 4.88
C MET A 325 5.22 -16.80 4.59
N THR A 326 5.89 -15.81 5.16
CA THR A 326 7.35 -15.72 5.11
C THR A 326 7.99 -16.56 6.21
N TYR A 327 9.31 -16.80 6.08
CA TYR A 327 10.08 -17.49 7.11
C TYR A 327 9.97 -16.84 8.51
N SER A 328 10.01 -15.51 8.59
CA SER A 328 9.90 -14.77 9.87
C SER A 328 8.51 -14.91 10.50
N MET A 329 7.46 -14.92 9.68
CA MET A 329 6.08 -15.15 10.15
C MET A 329 5.91 -16.58 10.68
N LEU A 330 6.41 -17.58 9.96
CA LEU A 330 6.39 -18.98 10.41
C LEU A 330 7.12 -19.14 11.75
N LYS A 331 8.33 -18.56 11.86
CA LYS A 331 9.10 -18.59 13.11
C LYS A 331 8.30 -18.01 14.28
N SER A 332 7.60 -16.90 14.06
CA SER A 332 6.77 -16.26 15.09
C SER A 332 5.58 -17.11 15.48
N ARG A 333 4.97 -17.85 14.56
CA ARG A 333 3.84 -18.76 14.83
C ARG A 333 4.27 -20.01 15.60
N MET A 334 5.42 -20.60 15.27
CA MET A 334 5.91 -21.82 15.92
C MET A 334 6.30 -21.64 17.40
N TYR A 335 6.59 -20.42 17.84
CA TYR A 335 7.07 -20.11 19.20
C TYR A 335 6.08 -19.28 20.03
N ARG A 336 4.81 -19.23 19.63
CA ARG A 336 3.71 -18.73 20.47
C ARG A 336 3.24 -19.81 21.44
#